data_AF-A0A1W9W1A6-F1
#
_entry.id   AF-A0A1W9W1A6-F1
#
_cell.length_a   1.000
_cell.length_b   1.000
_cell.length_c   1.000
_cell.angle_alpha   90.00
_cell.angle_beta   90.00
_cell.angle_gamma   90.00
#
_symmetry.space_group_name_H-M   'P 1'
#
loop_
_entity.id
_entity.type
_entity.pdbx_description
1 polymer ?
#
loop_
_entity_poly.entity_id
_entity_poly.type
_entity_poly.pdbx_seq_one_letter_code
_entity_poly.pdbx_strand_id
1 'polypeptide(L)'
;MEDYLFTGVGVGQTFAFVYSYYQLIIPHAFLSYSHNIFLSIGVGLGIFGLVIFLGMIISFYIIVFQVEKSNRQSGMLFLFRANWLGVTATLIHGFMDAPQFAPDYWTMSMLFAQIALSVAIGRKLGRKVIATRTSKSNKQKSKNFSFWIPLLIIAIMLIAVFRQSIRTSWYANMGAVYHTWSDLSPRFDDTTKAESKQQAIAYFDKTLELNPNNSVANKRLGLIALAEYDFDKAMPYLQKAYNQRPNNQSVLKGLGMVYLWRGELDSAQNLLQQLDDQAEIIEELGNYSWWWGTQNRTDLAEYAAEMVERLKRNF
;
A
#
# COMPACT_ATOMS: atom_id res chain seq x y z
N MET A 1 1.35 3.24 2.59
CA MET A 1 1.84 1.85 2.74
C MET A 1 1.52 1.25 4.10
N GLU A 2 1.52 2.00 5.20
CA GLU A 2 1.45 1.39 6.53
C GLU A 2 0.18 0.60 6.83
N ASP A 3 -0.96 1.11 6.36
CA ASP A 3 -2.24 0.41 6.49
C ASP A 3 -2.21 -0.97 5.81
N TYR A 4 -1.33 -1.21 4.82
CA TYR A 4 -1.29 -2.44 4.02
C TYR A 4 0.14 -3.00 3.86
N LEU A 5 0.97 -2.88 4.90
CA LEU A 5 2.39 -3.23 4.85
C LEU A 5 2.67 -4.63 4.31
N PHE A 6 1.84 -5.61 4.67
CA PHE A 6 2.08 -7.02 4.37
C PHE A 6 1.43 -7.48 3.08
N THR A 7 0.16 -7.15 2.89
CA THR A 7 -0.66 -7.67 1.78
C THR A 7 -0.66 -6.74 0.57
N GLY A 8 -0.35 -5.46 0.78
CA GLY A 8 -0.66 -4.42 -0.17
C GLY A 8 -2.17 -4.15 -0.30
N VAL A 9 -2.50 -3.19 -1.16
CA VAL A 9 -3.87 -2.72 -1.44
C VAL A 9 -4.55 -3.51 -2.56
N GLY A 10 -3.82 -4.42 -3.21
CA GLY A 10 -4.24 -5.11 -4.42
C GLY A 10 -3.58 -4.56 -5.69
N VAL A 11 -3.73 -5.31 -6.78
CA VAL A 11 -3.23 -4.94 -8.11
C VAL A 11 -4.26 -4.11 -8.89
N GLY A 12 -3.82 -3.46 -9.96
CA GLY A 12 -4.67 -2.66 -10.84
C GLY A 12 -4.96 -1.27 -10.27
N GLN A 13 -6.18 -0.78 -10.47
CA GLN A 13 -6.59 0.57 -10.04
C GLN A 13 -6.97 0.69 -8.56
N THR A 14 -6.82 -0.38 -7.78
CA THR A 14 -7.13 -0.40 -6.33
C THR A 14 -6.35 0.65 -5.56
N PHE A 15 -5.10 0.94 -5.93
CA PHE A 15 -4.33 2.02 -5.33
C PHE A 15 -5.05 3.37 -5.41
N ALA A 16 -5.56 3.73 -6.58
CA ALA A 16 -6.17 5.03 -6.81
C ALA A 16 -7.38 5.24 -5.90
N PHE A 17 -8.24 4.23 -5.79
CA PHE A 17 -9.41 4.28 -4.91
C PHE A 17 -9.04 4.26 -3.43
N VAL A 18 -8.13 3.38 -3.01
CA VAL A 18 -7.72 3.27 -1.60
C VAL A 18 -7.00 4.53 -1.13
N TYR A 19 -6.16 5.12 -1.99
CA TYR A 19 -5.45 6.35 -1.67
C TYR A 19 -6.43 7.52 -1.53
N SER A 20 -7.30 7.74 -2.51
CA SER A 20 -8.33 8.78 -2.42
C SER A 20 -9.22 8.61 -1.20
N TYR A 21 -9.75 7.41 -0.99
CA TYR A 21 -10.76 7.19 0.04
C TYR A 21 -10.21 7.25 1.47
N TYR A 22 -8.99 6.74 1.71
CA TYR A 22 -8.46 6.62 3.07
C TYR A 22 -7.28 7.54 3.41
N GLN A 23 -6.65 8.18 2.42
CA GLN A 23 -5.61 9.18 2.66
C GLN A 23 -6.10 10.60 2.40
N LEU A 24 -6.89 10.79 1.34
CA LEU A 24 -7.48 12.09 1.02
C LEU A 24 -8.89 12.25 1.60
N ILE A 25 -9.58 11.15 1.91
CA ILE A 25 -11.00 11.15 2.31
C ILE A 25 -11.85 11.79 1.19
N ILE A 26 -11.66 11.31 -0.04
CA ILE A 26 -12.39 11.75 -1.23
C ILE A 26 -13.04 10.52 -1.89
N PRO A 27 -14.30 10.64 -2.38
CA PRO A 27 -15.01 9.53 -2.99
C PRO A 27 -14.53 9.17 -4.42
N HIS A 28 -13.65 9.95 -5.04
CA HIS A 28 -13.19 9.73 -6.42
C HIS A 28 -11.68 9.56 -6.52
N ALA A 29 -11.23 8.75 -7.49
CA ALA A 29 -9.81 8.50 -7.75
C ALA A 29 -9.09 9.78 -8.21
N PHE A 30 -8.06 10.20 -7.47
CA PHE A 30 -7.28 11.42 -7.75
C PHE A 30 -5.92 11.10 -8.36
N LEU A 31 -5.19 10.12 -7.79
CA LEU A 31 -3.92 9.62 -8.33
C LEU A 31 -4.08 8.24 -8.96
N SER A 32 -3.83 8.15 -10.26
CA SER A 32 -4.03 6.91 -11.04
C SER A 32 -2.99 5.82 -10.74
N TYR A 33 -1.76 6.19 -10.38
CA TYR A 33 -0.65 5.28 -10.08
C TYR A 33 0.47 5.96 -9.30
N SER A 34 1.46 5.19 -8.83
CA SER A 34 2.48 5.65 -7.89
C SER A 34 3.76 6.23 -8.55
N HIS A 35 3.78 6.30 -9.88
CA HIS A 35 4.93 6.73 -10.71
C HIS A 35 6.25 5.97 -10.45
N ASN A 36 6.21 4.79 -9.83
CA ASN A 36 7.40 3.96 -9.61
C ASN A 36 7.00 2.49 -9.50
N ILE A 37 7.62 1.60 -10.28
CA ILE A 37 7.24 0.17 -10.35
C ILE A 37 7.48 -0.55 -9.02
N PHE A 38 8.56 -0.22 -8.30
CA PHE A 38 8.88 -0.83 -7.02
C PHE A 38 7.90 -0.36 -5.94
N LEU A 39 7.57 0.92 -5.97
CA LEU A 39 6.55 1.49 -5.11
C LEU A 39 5.19 0.87 -5.43
N SER A 40 4.80 0.75 -6.71
CA SER A 40 3.55 0.12 -7.14
C SER A 40 3.47 -1.35 -6.72
N ILE A 41 4.56 -2.12 -6.83
CA ILE A 41 4.60 -3.51 -6.36
C ILE A 41 4.51 -3.56 -4.83
N GLY A 42 5.24 -2.71 -4.12
CA GLY A 42 5.20 -2.67 -2.66
C GLY A 42 3.85 -2.21 -2.12
N VAL A 43 3.19 -1.25 -2.77
CA VAL A 43 1.86 -0.79 -2.42
C VAL A 43 0.81 -1.83 -2.79
N GLY A 44 0.91 -2.44 -3.96
CA GLY A 44 -0.11 -3.36 -4.47
C GLY A 44 -0.05 -4.76 -3.89
N LEU A 45 1.15 -5.30 -3.67
CA LEU A 45 1.40 -6.67 -3.20
C LEU A 45 2.07 -6.73 -1.82
N GLY A 46 2.31 -5.58 -1.19
CA GLY A 46 2.94 -5.50 0.12
C GLY A 46 4.43 -5.86 0.11
N ILE A 47 5.00 -5.97 1.30
CA ILE A 47 6.42 -6.29 1.48
C ILE A 47 6.78 -7.67 0.91
N PHE A 48 5.87 -8.64 0.94
CA PHE A 48 6.11 -9.97 0.38
C PHE A 48 6.25 -9.91 -1.14
N GLY A 49 5.35 -9.21 -1.82
CA GLY A 49 5.44 -9.01 -3.26
C GLY A 49 6.73 -8.30 -3.65
N LEU A 50 7.11 -7.25 -2.92
CA LEU A 50 8.34 -6.51 -3.17
C LEU A 50 9.60 -7.39 -3.00
N VAL A 51 9.67 -8.17 -1.92
CA VAL A 51 10.80 -9.08 -1.67
C VAL A 51 10.91 -10.15 -2.76
N ILE A 52 9.78 -10.75 -3.18
CA ILE A 52 9.76 -11.74 -4.26
C ILE A 52 10.23 -11.10 -5.57
N PHE A 53 9.76 -9.90 -5.88
CA PHE A 53 10.13 -9.19 -7.09
C PHE A 53 11.63 -8.84 -7.12
N LEU A 54 12.18 -8.33 -6.02
CA LEU A 54 13.62 -8.06 -5.90
C LEU A 54 14.43 -9.36 -5.99
N GLY A 55 13.99 -10.43 -5.33
CA GLY A 55 14.62 -11.74 -5.43
C GLY A 55 14.64 -12.29 -6.85
N MET A 56 13.57 -12.08 -7.62
CA MET A 56 13.48 -12.43 -9.03
C MET A 56 14.48 -11.62 -9.87
N ILE A 57 14.58 -10.30 -9.66
CA ILE A 57 15.54 -9.43 -10.35
C ILE A 57 16.99 -9.85 -10.05
N ILE A 58 17.32 -10.09 -8.78
CA ILE A 58 18.65 -10.55 -8.36
C ILE A 58 18.98 -11.88 -9.03
N SER A 59 18.05 -12.84 -8.98
CA SER A 59 18.22 -14.16 -9.61
C SER A 59 18.43 -14.05 -11.12
N PHE A 60 17.70 -13.14 -11.78
CA PHE A 60 17.85 -12.83 -13.19
C PHE A 60 19.27 -12.31 -13.51
N TYR A 61 19.77 -11.31 -12.77
CA TYR A 61 21.10 -10.76 -13.03
C TYR A 61 22.24 -11.71 -12.64
N ILE A 62 22.03 -12.63 -11.70
CA ILE A 62 22.97 -13.74 -11.45
C ILE A 62 23.13 -14.61 -12.70
N ILE A 63 22.04 -14.92 -13.40
CA ILE A 63 22.08 -15.69 -14.65
C ILE A 63 22.79 -14.89 -15.74
N VAL A 64 22.47 -13.60 -15.88
CA VAL A 64 23.16 -12.69 -16.83
C VAL A 64 24.66 -12.70 -16.59
N PHE A 65 25.10 -12.48 -15.36
CA PHE A 65 26.51 -12.48 -14.99
C PHE A 65 27.21 -13.80 -15.31
N GLN A 66 26.56 -14.94 -15.01
CA GLN A 66 27.12 -16.27 -15.30
C GLN A 66 27.30 -16.53 -16.80
N VAL A 67 26.35 -16.08 -17.62
CA VAL A 67 26.41 -16.26 -19.09
C VAL A 67 27.45 -15.35 -19.71
N GLU A 68 27.50 -14.07 -19.33
CA GLU A 68 28.48 -13.11 -19.86
C GLU A 68 29.92 -13.52 -19.51
N LYS A 69 30.15 -14.03 -18.29
CA LYS A 69 31.47 -14.52 -17.87
C LYS A 69 31.94 -15.77 -18.63
N SER A 70 31.04 -16.49 -19.31
CA SER A 70 31.39 -17.76 -19.96
C SER A 70 32.27 -17.63 -21.21
N ASN A 71 32.56 -16.42 -21.70
CA ASN A 71 33.44 -16.11 -22.84
C ASN A 71 33.14 -16.93 -24.13
N ARG A 72 31.89 -17.38 -24.31
CA ARG A 72 31.48 -18.18 -25.48
C ARG A 72 30.98 -17.30 -26.62
N GLN A 73 31.44 -17.60 -27.83
CA GLN A 73 30.87 -17.05 -29.06
C GLN A 73 29.69 -17.92 -29.53
N SER A 74 28.51 -17.33 -29.61
CA SER A 74 27.29 -17.94 -30.15
C SER A 74 26.41 -16.85 -30.76
N GLY A 75 25.75 -17.11 -31.89
CA GLY A 75 24.77 -16.17 -32.45
C GLY A 75 23.62 -15.84 -31.49
N MET A 76 23.30 -16.75 -30.56
CA MET A 76 22.29 -16.52 -29.52
C MET A 76 22.75 -15.50 -28.45
N LEU A 77 24.05 -15.19 -28.35
CA LEU A 77 24.57 -14.23 -27.38
C LEU A 77 24.10 -12.81 -27.68
N PHE A 78 23.96 -12.47 -28.97
CA PHE A 78 23.40 -11.18 -29.38
C PHE A 78 21.95 -11.04 -28.89
N LEU A 79 21.11 -12.05 -29.14
CA LEU A 79 19.71 -12.05 -28.67
C LEU A 79 19.62 -12.01 -27.15
N PHE A 80 20.48 -12.75 -26.45
CA PHE A 80 20.56 -12.71 -25.00
C PHE A 80 20.89 -11.31 -24.47
N ARG A 81 21.92 -10.65 -25.05
CA ARG A 81 22.35 -9.31 -24.70
C ARG A 81 21.28 -8.26 -24.97
N ALA A 82 20.69 -8.28 -26.15
CA ALA A 82 19.61 -7.38 -26.50
C ALA A 82 18.43 -7.51 -25.51
N ASN A 83 18.06 -8.74 -25.15
CA ASN A 83 16.93 -8.98 -24.27
C ASN A 83 17.20 -8.56 -22.81
N TRP A 84 18.37 -8.88 -22.23
CA TRP A 84 18.66 -8.45 -20.86
C TRP A 84 18.91 -6.94 -20.73
N LEU A 85 19.44 -6.29 -21.78
CA LEU A 85 19.50 -4.83 -21.87
C LEU A 85 18.10 -4.22 -21.94
N GLY A 86 17.18 -4.83 -22.69
CA GLY A 86 15.77 -4.45 -22.71
C GLY A 86 15.12 -4.49 -21.33
N VAL A 87 15.26 -5.61 -20.61
CA VAL A 87 14.80 -5.72 -19.21
C VAL A 87 15.41 -4.62 -18.33
N THR A 88 16.70 -4.34 -18.48
CA THR A 88 17.40 -3.31 -17.71
C THR A 88 16.83 -1.92 -18.00
N ALA A 89 16.60 -1.60 -19.28
CA ALA A 89 15.98 -0.35 -19.69
C ALA A 89 14.57 -0.21 -19.11
N THR A 90 13.76 -1.27 -19.13
CA THR A 90 12.42 -1.27 -18.52
C THR A 90 12.48 -1.08 -17.00
N LEU A 91 13.43 -1.69 -16.29
CA LEU A 91 13.59 -1.51 -14.85
C LEU A 91 14.05 -0.09 -14.48
N ILE A 92 14.97 0.49 -15.26
CA ILE A 92 15.42 1.88 -15.08
C ILE A 92 14.27 2.85 -15.36
N HIS A 93 13.54 2.65 -16.46
CA HIS A 93 12.36 3.45 -16.76
C HIS A 93 11.33 3.33 -15.64
N GLY A 94 11.05 2.11 -15.18
CA GLY A 94 10.11 1.85 -14.08
C GLY A 94 10.50 2.49 -12.76
N PHE A 95 11.75 2.94 -12.58
CA PHE A 95 12.15 3.73 -11.42
C PHE A 95 11.66 5.18 -11.49
N MET A 96 11.60 5.75 -12.69
CA MET A 96 11.26 7.16 -12.93
C MET A 96 9.78 7.37 -13.24
N ASP A 97 9.18 6.44 -13.99
CA ASP A 97 7.76 6.47 -14.30
C ASP A 97 7.25 5.06 -14.64
N ALA A 98 6.08 4.71 -14.11
CA ALA A 98 5.59 3.34 -14.21
C ALA A 98 4.06 3.22 -14.37
N PRO A 99 3.55 3.36 -15.61
CA PRO A 99 2.24 2.82 -15.96
C PRO A 99 2.23 1.28 -15.96
N GLN A 100 3.40 0.61 -15.82
CA GLN A 100 3.50 -0.82 -16.07
C GLN A 100 2.87 -1.74 -15.01
N PHE A 101 2.43 -1.18 -13.88
CA PHE A 101 1.71 -1.94 -12.83
C PHE A 101 0.31 -1.39 -12.55
N ALA A 102 -0.06 -0.27 -13.17
CA ALA A 102 -1.38 0.36 -13.11
C ALA A 102 -1.43 1.39 -14.26
N PRO A 103 -2.32 1.32 -15.28
CA PRO A 103 -3.48 0.45 -15.54
C PRO A 103 -3.27 -0.59 -16.67
N ASP A 104 -2.10 -0.64 -17.31
CA ASP A 104 -1.88 -1.42 -18.54
C ASP A 104 -1.22 -2.78 -18.29
N TYR A 105 -2.03 -3.83 -18.13
CA TYR A 105 -1.58 -5.21 -17.93
C TYR A 105 -0.62 -5.74 -19.01
N TRP A 106 -0.63 -5.13 -20.20
CA TRP A 106 0.21 -5.51 -21.34
C TRP A 106 1.71 -5.30 -21.06
N THR A 107 2.07 -4.15 -20.51
CA THR A 107 3.47 -3.78 -20.27
C THR A 107 4.07 -4.61 -19.14
N MET A 108 3.26 -4.97 -18.13
CA MET A 108 3.64 -5.94 -17.10
C MET A 108 4.01 -7.29 -17.72
N SER A 109 3.15 -7.80 -18.60
CA SER A 109 3.35 -9.09 -19.28
C SER A 109 4.64 -9.10 -20.11
N MET A 110 4.99 -7.97 -20.74
CA MET A 110 6.23 -7.82 -21.50
C MET A 110 7.48 -7.93 -20.63
N LEU A 111 7.52 -7.29 -19.46
CA LEU A 111 8.66 -7.39 -18.53
C LEU A 111 8.90 -8.86 -18.14
N PHE A 112 7.85 -9.56 -17.71
CA PHE A 112 7.97 -10.96 -17.30
C PHE A 112 8.32 -11.88 -18.48
N ALA A 113 7.77 -11.64 -19.67
CA ALA A 113 8.10 -12.38 -20.88
C ALA A 113 9.58 -12.21 -21.27
N GLN A 114 10.12 -10.99 -21.21
CA GLN A 114 11.52 -10.71 -21.50
C GLN A 114 12.44 -11.37 -20.47
N ILE A 115 12.11 -11.30 -19.18
CA ILE A 115 12.84 -12.01 -18.12
C ILE A 115 12.85 -13.52 -18.40
N ALA A 116 11.68 -14.11 -18.68
CA ALA A 116 11.54 -15.54 -18.95
C ALA A 116 12.36 -15.97 -20.18
N LEU A 117 12.31 -15.20 -21.27
CA LEU A 117 13.05 -15.46 -22.50
C LEU A 117 14.57 -15.41 -22.25
N SER A 118 15.05 -14.40 -21.53
CA SER A 118 16.46 -14.27 -21.15
C SER A 118 16.91 -15.45 -20.29
N VAL A 119 16.10 -15.87 -19.31
CA VAL A 119 16.40 -17.04 -18.49
C VAL A 119 16.44 -18.32 -19.33
N ALA A 120 15.52 -18.49 -20.29
CA ALA A 120 15.49 -19.65 -21.17
C ALA A 120 16.74 -19.74 -22.08
N ILE A 121 17.10 -18.63 -22.73
CA ILE A 121 18.31 -18.52 -23.57
C ILE A 121 19.56 -18.71 -22.69
N GLY A 122 19.61 -18.03 -21.55
CA GLY A 122 20.71 -18.12 -20.60
C GLY A 122 20.93 -19.53 -20.05
N ARG A 123 19.85 -20.28 -19.75
CA ARG A 123 19.94 -21.70 -19.38
C ARG A 123 20.46 -22.56 -20.52
N LYS A 124 20.08 -22.30 -21.77
CA LYS A 124 20.60 -23.04 -22.93
C LYS A 124 22.10 -22.77 -23.14
N LEU A 125 22.53 -21.52 -22.98
CA LEU A 125 23.94 -21.12 -23.03
C LEU A 125 24.75 -21.66 -21.83
N GLY A 126 24.15 -21.68 -20.64
CA GLY A 126 24.74 -22.06 -19.36
C GLY A 126 24.70 -23.55 -18.98
N ARG A 127 23.78 -24.36 -19.55
CA ARG A 127 23.67 -25.81 -19.28
C ARG A 127 24.99 -26.58 -19.53
N LYS A 128 25.81 -26.13 -20.49
CA LYS A 128 27.15 -26.69 -20.76
C LYS A 128 28.28 -26.14 -19.86
N VAL A 129 28.00 -25.20 -18.95
CA VAL A 129 28.95 -24.67 -17.94
C VAL A 129 28.74 -25.33 -16.58
N ILE A 130 27.48 -25.64 -16.23
CA ILE A 130 27.15 -26.39 -15.02
C ILE A 130 27.60 -27.85 -15.15
N ALA A 131 27.40 -28.47 -16.31
CA ALA A 131 27.83 -29.85 -16.58
C ALA A 131 29.35 -30.07 -16.44
N THR A 132 30.18 -29.06 -16.74
CA THR A 132 31.64 -29.13 -16.61
C THR A 132 32.13 -28.86 -15.18
N ARG A 133 31.40 -28.07 -14.38
CA ARG A 133 31.74 -27.81 -12.95
C ARG A 133 31.26 -28.88 -11.98
N THR A 134 30.27 -29.70 -12.35
CA THR A 134 29.74 -30.78 -11.50
C THR A 134 30.62 -32.03 -11.41
N SER A 135 31.74 -32.07 -12.13
CA SER A 135 32.72 -33.15 -12.00
C SER A 135 33.65 -32.92 -10.79
N LYS A 136 33.31 -33.59 -9.69
CA LYS A 136 34.18 -34.09 -8.62
C LYS A 136 34.48 -33.30 -7.33
N SER A 137 34.28 -31.98 -7.19
CA SER A 137 34.73 -31.30 -5.93
C SER A 137 33.63 -30.72 -5.01
N ASN A 138 32.44 -30.36 -5.50
CA ASN A 138 31.53 -29.47 -4.74
C ASN A 138 30.21 -30.10 -4.24
N LYS A 139 30.01 -31.41 -4.40
CA LYS A 139 28.75 -32.10 -4.01
C LYS A 139 28.52 -32.17 -2.49
N GLN A 140 29.59 -32.16 -1.68
CA GLN A 140 29.48 -32.26 -0.21
C GLN A 140 29.18 -30.89 0.45
N LYS A 141 29.84 -29.80 0.00
CA LYS A 141 29.62 -28.44 0.55
C LYS A 141 28.24 -27.85 0.20
N SER A 142 27.69 -28.20 -0.96
CA SER A 142 26.37 -27.71 -1.42
C SER A 142 25.18 -28.32 -0.66
N LYS A 143 25.29 -29.55 -0.16
CA LYS A 143 24.18 -30.21 0.57
C LYS A 143 23.90 -29.59 1.93
N ASN A 144 24.93 -29.16 2.66
CA ASN A 144 24.74 -28.50 3.95
C ASN A 144 24.02 -27.16 3.76
N PHE A 145 24.47 -26.32 2.81
CA PHE A 145 23.89 -24.99 2.60
C PHE A 145 22.42 -25.04 2.16
N SER A 146 22.04 -26.02 1.34
CA SER A 146 20.65 -26.19 0.89
C SER A 146 19.68 -26.61 1.99
N PHE A 147 20.16 -27.24 3.07
CA PHE A 147 19.34 -27.65 4.21
C PHE A 147 19.18 -26.54 5.27
N TRP A 148 20.25 -25.76 5.49
CA TRP A 148 20.24 -24.68 6.48
C TRP A 148 19.40 -23.46 6.05
N ILE A 149 19.26 -23.19 4.75
CA ILE A 149 18.48 -22.03 4.28
C ILE A 149 16.99 -22.14 4.66
N PRO A 150 16.26 -23.23 4.39
CA PRO A 150 14.88 -23.40 4.86
C PRO A 150 14.77 -23.32 6.37
N LEU A 151 15.71 -23.91 7.11
CA LEU A 151 15.71 -23.91 8.57
C LEU A 151 15.90 -22.48 9.13
N LEU A 152 16.79 -21.69 8.52
CA LEU A 152 17.01 -20.28 8.85
C LEU A 152 15.77 -19.45 8.55
N ILE A 153 15.11 -19.67 7.40
CA ILE A 153 13.86 -18.99 7.04
C ILE A 153 12.78 -19.31 8.07
N ILE A 154 12.60 -20.58 8.43
CA ILE A 154 11.63 -21.01 9.46
C ILE A 154 11.97 -20.36 10.80
N ALA A 155 13.23 -20.34 11.22
CA ALA A 155 13.66 -19.69 12.46
C ALA A 155 13.38 -18.18 12.45
N ILE A 156 13.67 -17.48 11.35
CA ILE A 156 13.36 -16.06 11.17
C ILE A 156 11.84 -15.83 11.22
N MET A 157 11.05 -16.68 10.55
CA MET A 157 9.59 -16.60 10.56
C MET A 157 9.04 -16.82 11.97
N LEU A 158 9.57 -17.80 12.72
CA LEU A 158 9.16 -18.03 14.10
C LEU A 158 9.48 -16.82 14.99
N ILE A 159 10.70 -16.27 14.92
CA ILE A 159 11.07 -15.05 15.65
C ILE A 159 10.16 -13.89 15.27
N ALA A 160 9.84 -13.74 13.98
CA ALA A 160 8.95 -12.69 13.49
C ALA A 160 7.52 -12.85 14.02
N VAL A 161 6.98 -14.07 14.06
CA VAL A 161 5.63 -14.37 14.57
C VAL A 161 5.52 -14.11 16.07
N PHE A 162 6.55 -14.37 16.86
CA PHE A 162 6.53 -14.09 18.30
C PHE A 162 6.77 -12.61 18.65
N ARG A 163 7.25 -11.80 17.70
CA ARG A 163 7.48 -10.38 17.93
C ARG A 163 6.15 -9.61 17.95
N GLN A 164 5.80 -9.06 19.12
CA GLN A 164 4.54 -8.32 19.32
C GLN A 164 4.32 -7.23 18.28
N SER A 165 5.33 -6.42 17.96
CA SER A 165 5.22 -5.36 16.95
C SER A 165 4.80 -5.87 15.56
N ILE A 166 5.29 -7.04 15.13
CA ILE A 166 4.92 -7.63 13.83
C ILE A 166 3.48 -8.13 13.87
N ARG A 167 3.06 -8.78 14.97
CA ARG A 167 1.67 -9.21 15.16
C ARG A 167 0.70 -8.03 15.19
N THR A 168 1.06 -6.94 15.89
CA THR A 168 0.27 -5.70 15.94
C THR A 168 0.11 -5.13 14.52
N SER A 169 1.20 -5.01 13.76
CA SER A 169 1.13 -4.54 12.37
C SER A 169 0.32 -5.48 11.48
N TRP A 170 0.39 -6.79 11.71
CA TRP A 170 -0.39 -7.78 10.97
C TRP A 170 -1.89 -7.62 11.21
N TYR A 171 -2.31 -7.50 12.47
CA TYR A 171 -3.73 -7.26 12.79
C TYR A 171 -4.21 -5.92 12.24
N ALA A 172 -3.38 -4.85 12.33
CA ALA A 172 -3.72 -3.56 11.73
C ALA A 172 -3.91 -3.68 10.21
N ASN A 173 -3.01 -4.41 9.55
CA ASN A 173 -3.10 -4.68 8.11
C ASN A 173 -4.38 -5.43 7.75
N MET A 174 -4.68 -6.52 8.45
CA MET A 174 -5.90 -7.28 8.19
C MET A 174 -7.15 -6.42 8.42
N GLY A 175 -7.19 -5.63 9.49
CA GLY A 175 -8.28 -4.68 9.73
C GLY A 175 -8.46 -3.70 8.57
N ALA A 176 -7.37 -3.14 8.05
CA ALA A 176 -7.43 -2.23 6.90
C ALA A 176 -7.95 -2.93 5.63
N VAL A 177 -7.54 -4.18 5.37
CA VAL A 177 -8.03 -4.97 4.24
C VAL A 177 -9.54 -5.19 4.34
N TYR A 178 -10.03 -5.66 5.48
CA TYR A 178 -11.47 -5.89 5.68
C TYR A 178 -12.30 -4.60 5.64
N HIS A 179 -11.76 -3.49 6.15
CA HIS A 179 -12.40 -2.18 6.03
C HIS A 179 -12.50 -1.76 4.56
N THR A 180 -11.43 -1.95 3.80
CA THR A 180 -11.41 -1.67 2.35
C THR A 180 -12.42 -2.49 1.59
N TRP A 181 -12.53 -3.77 1.90
CA TRP A 181 -13.50 -4.63 1.24
C TRP A 181 -14.95 -4.27 1.61
N SER A 182 -15.20 -3.84 2.85
CA SER A 182 -16.50 -3.29 3.25
C SER A 182 -16.89 -2.11 2.38
N ASP A 183 -15.98 -1.14 2.19
CA ASP A 183 -16.35 0.14 1.58
C ASP A 183 -16.28 0.11 0.06
N LEU A 184 -15.27 -0.58 -0.50
CA LEU A 184 -14.87 -0.44 -1.90
C LEU A 184 -15.05 -1.72 -2.72
N SER A 185 -15.43 -2.86 -2.14
CA SER A 185 -15.62 -4.08 -2.92
C SER A 185 -16.94 -4.04 -3.70
N PRO A 186 -16.92 -3.99 -5.05
CA PRO A 186 -18.16 -3.94 -5.84
C PRO A 186 -18.90 -5.28 -5.85
N ARG A 187 -18.25 -6.36 -5.41
CA ARG A 187 -18.81 -7.72 -5.40
C ARG A 187 -19.55 -8.05 -4.10
N PHE A 188 -19.43 -7.21 -3.08
CA PHE A 188 -20.02 -7.49 -1.77
C PHE A 188 -21.44 -6.93 -1.73
N ASP A 189 -22.39 -7.77 -1.30
CA ASP A 189 -23.72 -7.32 -0.91
C ASP A 189 -23.67 -6.62 0.46
N ASP A 190 -24.75 -5.94 0.85
CA ASP A 190 -24.79 -5.15 2.08
C ASP A 190 -24.54 -5.98 3.34
N THR A 191 -24.99 -7.24 3.34
CA THR A 191 -24.72 -8.20 4.42
C THR A 191 -23.23 -8.52 4.54
N THR A 192 -22.57 -8.83 3.43
CA THR A 192 -21.14 -9.15 3.38
C THR A 192 -20.31 -7.92 3.73
N LYS A 193 -20.74 -6.72 3.31
CA LYS A 193 -20.09 -5.47 3.70
C LYS A 193 -20.16 -5.25 5.21
N ALA A 194 -21.34 -5.45 5.81
CA ALA A 194 -21.51 -5.32 7.26
C ALA A 194 -20.66 -6.34 8.04
N GLU A 195 -20.62 -7.60 7.59
CA GLU A 195 -19.75 -8.63 8.17
C GLU A 195 -18.26 -8.27 8.05
N SER A 196 -17.84 -7.80 6.87
CA SER A 196 -16.47 -7.35 6.63
C SER A 196 -16.11 -6.16 7.51
N LYS A 197 -17.04 -5.21 7.71
CA LYS A 197 -16.86 -4.07 8.62
C LYS A 197 -16.68 -4.53 10.06
N GLN A 198 -17.48 -5.49 10.53
CA GLN A 198 -17.33 -6.06 11.88
C GLN A 198 -15.99 -6.78 12.05
N GLN A 199 -15.55 -7.53 11.04
CA GLN A 199 -14.23 -8.16 11.04
C GLN A 199 -13.12 -7.11 11.11
N ALA A 200 -13.23 -6.01 10.36
CA ALA A 200 -12.28 -4.91 10.41
C ALA A 200 -12.15 -4.34 11.84
N ILE A 201 -13.29 -4.03 12.48
CA ILE A 201 -13.34 -3.53 13.86
C ILE A 201 -12.66 -4.53 14.81
N ALA A 202 -13.00 -5.81 14.74
CA ALA A 202 -12.40 -6.84 15.59
C ALA A 202 -10.87 -6.95 15.43
N TYR A 203 -10.35 -6.77 14.22
CA TYR A 203 -8.90 -6.71 13.98
C TYR A 203 -8.25 -5.44 14.53
N PHE A 204 -8.93 -4.28 14.43
CA PHE A 204 -8.44 -3.05 15.03
C PHE A 204 -8.46 -3.11 16.55
N ASP A 205 -9.49 -3.69 17.16
CA ASP A 205 -9.56 -3.88 18.61
C ASP A 205 -8.40 -4.75 19.10
N LYS A 206 -8.13 -5.90 18.45
CA LYS A 206 -6.93 -6.71 18.72
C LYS A 206 -5.62 -5.94 18.54
N THR A 207 -5.58 -5.03 17.57
CA THR A 207 -4.42 -4.17 17.36
C THR A 207 -4.21 -3.24 18.56
N LEU A 208 -5.30 -2.65 19.06
CA LEU A 208 -5.29 -1.74 20.21
C LEU A 208 -5.06 -2.47 21.54
N GLU A 209 -5.50 -3.72 21.69
CA GLU A 209 -5.14 -4.57 22.83
C GLU A 209 -3.61 -4.78 22.91
N LEU A 210 -2.97 -5.02 21.76
CA LEU A 210 -1.52 -5.20 21.71
C LEU A 210 -0.73 -3.88 21.74
N ASN A 211 -1.31 -2.79 21.21
CA ASN A 211 -0.71 -1.46 21.19
C ASN A 211 -1.82 -0.39 21.19
N PRO A 212 -2.18 0.16 22.35
CA PRO A 212 -3.25 1.16 22.49
C PRO A 212 -3.03 2.45 21.69
N ASN A 213 -1.77 2.76 21.36
CA ASN A 213 -1.37 3.95 20.61
C ASN A 213 -1.09 3.64 19.13
N ASN A 214 -1.56 2.50 18.60
CA ASN A 214 -1.38 2.21 17.17
C ASN A 214 -2.13 3.25 16.32
N SER A 215 -1.38 4.06 15.56
CA SER A 215 -1.94 5.17 14.78
C SER A 215 -2.90 4.69 13.69
N VAL A 216 -2.63 3.55 13.04
CA VAL A 216 -3.49 3.00 11.97
C VAL A 216 -4.84 2.57 12.52
N ALA A 217 -4.86 1.76 13.58
CA ALA A 217 -6.10 1.27 14.18
C ALA A 217 -6.93 2.41 14.79
N ASN A 218 -6.30 3.32 15.53
CA ASN A 218 -6.97 4.51 16.06
C ASN A 218 -7.55 5.37 14.93
N LYS A 219 -6.77 5.66 13.87
CA LYS A 219 -7.29 6.39 12.69
C LYS A 219 -8.51 5.69 12.08
N ARG A 220 -8.39 4.39 11.78
CA ARG A 220 -9.42 3.62 11.08
C ARG A 220 -10.71 3.50 11.89
N LEU A 221 -10.63 3.21 13.20
CA LEU A 221 -11.80 3.18 14.08
C LEU A 221 -12.45 4.57 14.21
N GLY A 222 -11.64 5.62 14.28
CA GLY A 222 -12.11 6.99 14.29
C GLY A 222 -12.87 7.38 13.02
N LEU A 223 -12.34 7.02 11.85
CA LEU A 223 -13.01 7.25 10.56
C LEU A 223 -14.29 6.42 10.41
N ILE A 224 -14.32 5.18 10.92
CA ILE A 224 -15.54 4.36 10.95
C ILE A 224 -16.63 5.06 11.78
N ALA A 225 -16.30 5.52 12.99
CA ALA A 225 -17.24 6.22 13.85
C ALA A 225 -17.69 7.56 13.25
N LEU A 226 -16.78 8.29 12.61
CA LEU A 226 -17.10 9.53 11.89
C LEU A 226 -18.11 9.29 10.76
N ALA A 227 -17.92 8.23 9.98
CA ALA A 227 -18.86 7.83 8.91
C ALA A 227 -20.23 7.38 9.45
N GLU A 228 -20.30 6.94 10.70
CA GLU A 228 -21.54 6.62 11.42
C GLU A 228 -22.17 7.85 12.12
N TYR A 229 -21.58 9.04 11.95
CA TYR A 229 -21.95 10.28 12.64
C TYR A 229 -21.84 10.20 14.17
N ASP A 230 -21.09 9.23 14.71
CA ASP A 230 -20.79 9.09 16.14
C ASP A 230 -19.52 9.87 16.49
N PHE A 231 -19.66 11.20 16.55
CA PHE A 231 -18.53 12.11 16.74
C PHE A 231 -17.88 11.95 18.12
N ASP A 232 -18.66 11.62 19.14
CA ASP A 232 -18.16 11.42 20.51
C ASP A 232 -17.29 10.16 20.60
N LYS A 233 -17.63 9.10 19.87
CA LYS A 233 -16.78 7.91 19.74
C LYS A 233 -15.57 8.16 18.83
N ALA A 234 -15.74 8.93 17.76
CA ALA A 234 -14.66 9.20 16.79
C ALA A 234 -13.51 10.02 17.39
N MET A 235 -13.83 11.02 18.21
CA MET A 235 -12.87 11.96 18.78
C MET A 235 -11.69 11.30 19.51
N PRO A 236 -11.88 10.44 20.55
CA PRO A 236 -10.75 9.88 21.30
C PRO A 236 -9.82 9.02 20.43
N TYR A 237 -10.37 8.34 19.41
CA TYR A 237 -9.58 7.56 18.46
C TYR A 237 -8.74 8.48 17.56
N LEU A 238 -9.35 9.49 16.95
CA LEU A 238 -8.63 10.42 16.06
C LEU A 238 -7.61 11.27 16.82
N GLN A 239 -7.89 11.65 18.07
CA GLN A 239 -6.92 12.37 18.92
C GLN A 239 -5.68 11.50 19.22
N LYS A 240 -5.87 10.21 19.51
CA LYS A 240 -4.73 9.27 19.68
C LYS A 240 -3.94 9.12 18.39
N ALA A 241 -4.62 9.02 17.24
CA ALA A 241 -3.95 8.96 15.95
C ALA A 241 -3.14 10.23 15.66
N TYR A 242 -3.70 11.40 15.98
CA TYR A 242 -3.07 12.72 15.83
C TYR A 242 -1.83 12.86 16.71
N ASN A 243 -1.92 12.47 17.99
CA ASN A 243 -0.79 12.54 18.91
C ASN A 243 0.42 11.70 18.46
N GLN A 244 0.19 10.63 17.70
CA GLN A 244 1.27 9.83 17.11
C GLN A 244 1.78 10.41 15.79
N ARG A 245 0.90 11.07 15.03
CA ARG A 245 1.16 11.56 13.67
C ARG A 245 0.41 12.86 13.40
N PRO A 246 0.93 13.99 13.91
CA PRO A 246 0.24 15.27 13.80
C PRO A 246 0.10 15.76 12.35
N ASN A 247 1.00 15.37 11.46
CA ASN A 247 1.03 15.83 10.06
C ASN A 247 0.32 14.86 9.10
N ASN A 248 -0.45 13.88 9.60
CA ASN A 248 -1.16 12.96 8.71
C ASN A 248 -2.44 13.63 8.19
N GLN A 249 -2.49 13.91 6.88
CA GLN A 249 -3.61 14.59 6.20
C GLN A 249 -4.99 13.97 6.52
N SER A 250 -5.13 12.64 6.44
CA SER A 250 -6.40 11.97 6.78
C SER A 250 -6.79 12.12 8.25
N VAL A 251 -5.83 12.16 9.16
CA VAL A 251 -6.09 12.36 10.60
C VAL A 251 -6.44 13.81 10.90
N LEU A 252 -5.73 14.77 10.29
CA LEU A 252 -6.03 16.20 10.37
C LEU A 252 -7.45 16.48 9.90
N LYS A 253 -7.81 15.99 8.71
CA LYS A 253 -9.14 16.14 8.11
C LYS A 253 -10.20 15.47 8.96
N GLY A 254 -10.02 14.19 9.33
CA GLY A 254 -10.98 13.45 10.14
C GLY A 254 -11.21 14.10 11.51
N LEU A 255 -10.16 14.50 12.23
CA LEU A 255 -10.29 15.14 13.54
C LEU A 255 -10.87 16.56 13.42
N GLY A 256 -10.47 17.32 12.39
CA GLY A 256 -11.05 18.63 12.08
C GLY A 256 -12.54 18.55 11.79
N MET A 257 -12.99 17.56 11.03
CA MET A 257 -14.41 17.28 10.80
C MET A 257 -15.14 16.90 12.09
N VAL A 258 -14.54 16.09 12.96
CA VAL A 258 -15.13 15.78 14.27
C VAL A 258 -15.33 17.04 15.12
N TYR A 259 -14.33 17.92 15.20
CA TYR A 259 -14.48 19.18 15.92
C TYR A 259 -15.54 20.08 15.29
N LEU A 260 -15.58 20.14 13.96
CA LEU A 260 -16.58 20.91 13.21
C LEU A 260 -18.01 20.46 13.56
N TRP A 261 -18.28 19.16 13.49
CA TRP A 261 -19.61 18.62 13.75
C TRP A 261 -20.03 18.67 15.23
N ARG A 262 -19.06 18.83 16.13
CA ARG A 262 -19.29 19.12 17.56
C ARG A 262 -19.43 20.62 17.85
N GLY A 263 -19.35 21.49 16.84
CA GLY A 263 -19.45 22.94 16.98
C GLY A 263 -18.19 23.62 17.50
N GLU A 264 -17.08 22.89 17.62
CA GLU A 264 -15.79 23.41 18.10
C GLU A 264 -15.01 24.04 16.95
N LEU A 265 -15.53 25.16 16.43
CA LEU A 265 -15.06 25.77 15.17
C LEU A 265 -13.59 26.21 15.23
N ASP A 266 -13.10 26.74 16.34
CA ASP A 266 -11.70 27.18 16.44
C ASP A 266 -10.72 26.00 16.38
N SER A 267 -11.04 24.89 17.06
CA SER A 267 -10.27 23.64 17.00
C SER A 267 -10.30 23.04 15.59
N ALA A 268 -11.46 23.05 14.96
CA ALA A 268 -11.63 22.57 13.58
C ALA A 268 -10.78 23.40 12.60
N GLN A 269 -10.89 24.74 12.64
CA GLN A 269 -10.12 25.62 11.77
C GLN A 269 -8.61 25.41 11.94
N ASN A 270 -8.14 25.28 13.18
CA ASN A 270 -6.73 25.05 13.47
C ASN A 270 -6.16 23.79 12.81
N LEU A 271 -6.95 22.72 12.70
CA LEU A 271 -6.53 21.48 12.04
C LEU A 271 -6.76 21.52 10.53
N LEU A 272 -7.91 22.01 10.08
CA LEU A 272 -8.27 22.01 8.67
C LEU A 272 -7.37 22.95 7.84
N GLN A 273 -6.88 24.05 8.41
CA GLN A 273 -5.92 24.94 7.74
C GLN A 273 -4.52 24.32 7.54
N GLN A 274 -4.23 23.18 8.19
CA GLN A 274 -2.97 22.44 8.00
C GLN A 274 -3.06 21.45 6.83
N LEU A 275 -4.22 21.32 6.18
CA LEU A 275 -4.36 20.46 5.03
C LEU A 275 -3.59 21.01 3.83
N ASP A 276 -2.97 20.11 3.07
CA ASP A 276 -2.16 20.49 1.90
C ASP A 276 -3.03 21.07 0.78
N ASP A 277 -4.26 20.56 0.62
CA ASP A 277 -5.25 21.04 -0.36
C ASP A 277 -6.42 21.74 0.34
N GLN A 278 -6.30 23.05 0.52
CA GLN A 278 -7.35 23.88 1.11
C GLN A 278 -8.55 24.06 0.19
N ALA A 279 -8.34 24.05 -1.14
CA ALA A 279 -9.42 24.26 -2.09
C ALA A 279 -10.42 23.11 -2.02
N GLU A 280 -9.91 21.88 -1.92
CA GLU A 280 -10.71 20.67 -1.78
C GLU A 280 -11.59 20.67 -0.52
N ILE A 281 -11.01 20.93 0.66
CA ILE A 281 -11.80 20.92 1.90
C ILE A 281 -12.85 22.03 1.91
N ILE A 282 -12.56 23.19 1.32
CA ILE A 282 -13.52 24.29 1.18
C ILE A 282 -14.71 23.85 0.30
N GLU A 283 -14.44 23.19 -0.82
CA GLU A 283 -15.49 22.66 -1.71
C GLU A 283 -16.32 21.59 -0.98
N GLU A 284 -15.67 20.64 -0.33
CA GLU A 284 -16.31 19.54 0.40
C GLU A 284 -17.21 20.05 1.53
N LEU A 285 -16.75 21.03 2.31
CA LEU A 285 -17.56 21.65 3.37
C LEU A 285 -18.74 22.43 2.80
N GLY A 286 -18.59 23.07 1.62
CA GLY A 286 -19.70 23.67 0.89
C GLY A 286 -20.77 22.63 0.51
N ASN A 287 -20.33 21.47 0.03
CA ASN A 287 -21.22 20.35 -0.30
C ASN A 287 -21.92 19.80 0.95
N TYR A 288 -21.21 19.64 2.07
CA TYR A 288 -21.82 19.22 3.33
C TYR A 288 -22.81 20.24 3.88
N SER A 289 -22.49 21.54 3.78
CA SER A 289 -23.39 22.62 4.19
C SER A 289 -24.72 22.53 3.45
N TRP A 290 -24.66 22.39 2.12
CA TRP A 290 -25.85 22.18 1.29
C TRP A 290 -26.59 20.90 1.68
N TRP A 291 -25.89 19.77 1.80
CA TRP A 291 -26.49 18.47 2.09
C TRP A 291 -27.20 18.46 3.44
N TRP A 292 -26.57 18.96 4.52
CA TRP A 292 -27.20 19.06 5.83
C TRP A 292 -28.41 20.00 5.84
N GLY A 293 -28.37 21.06 5.05
CA GLY A 293 -29.53 21.92 4.79
C GLY A 293 -30.71 21.14 4.22
N THR A 294 -30.48 20.22 3.27
CA THR A 294 -31.54 19.33 2.74
C THR A 294 -32.08 18.34 3.76
N GLN A 295 -31.28 17.96 4.78
CA GLN A 295 -31.68 17.07 5.87
C GLN A 295 -32.34 17.82 7.04
N ASN A 296 -32.62 19.12 6.89
CA ASN A 296 -33.20 19.98 7.94
C ASN A 296 -32.33 20.06 9.22
N ARG A 297 -31.02 19.82 9.09
CA ARG A 297 -30.00 19.99 10.14
C ARG A 297 -29.29 21.31 9.94
N THR A 298 -30.00 22.40 10.28
CA THR A 298 -29.52 23.77 10.08
C THR A 298 -28.28 24.07 10.91
N ASP A 299 -28.15 23.45 12.08
CA ASP A 299 -26.98 23.50 12.95
C ASP A 299 -25.69 23.06 12.23
N LEU A 300 -25.70 21.85 11.66
CA LEU A 300 -24.53 21.31 10.96
C LEU A 300 -24.28 22.07 9.65
N ALA A 301 -25.34 22.48 8.96
CA ALA A 301 -25.23 23.28 7.74
C ALA A 301 -24.52 24.62 7.99
N GLU A 302 -24.87 25.29 9.09
CA GLU A 302 -24.26 26.54 9.54
C GLU A 302 -22.80 26.35 9.94
N TYR A 303 -22.47 25.29 10.70
CA TYR A 303 -21.08 25.01 11.06
C TYR A 303 -20.19 24.88 9.83
N ALA A 304 -20.62 24.08 8.85
CA ALA A 304 -19.88 23.89 7.61
C ALA A 304 -19.78 25.18 6.77
N ALA A 305 -20.86 25.97 6.68
CA ALA A 305 -20.85 27.25 5.96
C ALA A 305 -19.89 28.25 6.61
N GLU A 306 -19.93 28.36 7.93
CA GLU A 306 -19.04 29.25 8.68
C GLU A 306 -17.57 28.83 8.52
N MET A 307 -17.30 27.52 8.56
CA MET A 307 -15.94 27.01 8.35
C MET A 307 -15.41 27.33 6.95
N VAL A 308 -16.25 27.25 5.92
CA VAL A 308 -15.89 27.68 4.56
C VAL A 308 -15.47 29.15 4.53
N GLU A 309 -16.21 30.03 5.20
CA GLU A 309 -15.83 31.45 5.27
C GLU A 309 -14.52 31.64 6.03
N ARG A 310 -14.35 30.96 7.16
CA ARG A 310 -13.13 31.04 8.00
C ARG A 310 -11.89 30.61 7.23
N LEU A 311 -11.95 29.49 6.51
CA LEU A 311 -10.83 29.00 5.71
C LEU A 311 -10.52 29.91 4.51
N LYS A 312 -11.53 30.47 3.84
CA LYS A 312 -11.33 31.44 2.75
C LYS A 312 -10.67 32.75 3.18
N ARG A 313 -10.92 33.22 4.40
CA ARG A 313 -10.31 34.46 4.92
C ARG A 313 -8.82 34.33 5.18
N ASN A 314 -8.31 33.11 5.36
CA ASN A 314 -6.89 32.81 5.57
C ASN A 314 -6.17 32.43 4.27
N PHE A 315 -6.85 32.50 3.12
CA PHE A 315 -6.35 32.10 1.80
C PHE A 315 -5.94 33.29 0.93
#